data_AF-A0A954T5R5-F1
#
_entry.id   AF-A0A954T5R5-F1
#
_cell.length_a   1.000
_cell.length_b   1.000
_cell.length_c   1.000
_cell.angle_alpha   90.00
_cell.angle_beta   90.00
_cell.angle_gamma   90.00
#
_symmetry.space_group_name_H-M   'P 1'
#
loop_
_entity.id
_entity.type
_entity.pdbx_description
1 polymer ?
#
loop_
_entity_poly.entity_id
_entity_poly.type
_entity_poly.pdbx_seq_one_letter_code
_entity_poly.pdbx_strand_id
1 'polypeptide(L)' 'HHAPLLNLIQTMLEEGGCCWIADPGRTPIVDFVRTAAERGQHVIIRDADWQTCSFPMRGRFQLLELTR' A
#
# COMPACT_ATOMS: atom_id res chain seq x y z
N HIS A 1 -12.95 -5.74 0.35
CA HIS A 1 -13.05 -5.23 1.74
C HIS A 1 -11.64 -5.15 2.35
N HIS A 2 -10.98 -3.98 2.32
CA HIS A 2 -9.57 -3.82 2.77
C HIS A 2 -9.42 -3.17 4.15
N ALA A 3 -10.48 -2.57 4.68
CA ALA A 3 -10.45 -1.82 5.94
C ALA A 3 -9.91 -2.61 7.16
N PRO A 4 -10.22 -3.91 7.36
CA PRO A 4 -9.68 -4.64 8.51
C PRO A 4 -8.15 -4.75 8.50
N LEU A 5 -7.56 -4.99 7.33
CA LEU A 5 -6.11 -5.10 7.18
C LEU A 5 -5.42 -3.74 7.40
N LEU A 6 -5.98 -2.67 6.85
CA LEU A 6 -5.45 -1.31 7.04
C LEU A 6 -5.51 -0.89 8.52
N ASN A 7 -6.60 -1.21 9.22
CA ASN A 7 -6.73 -0.94 10.65
C ASN A 7 -5.71 -1.72 11.47
N LEU A 8 -5.48 -2.99 11.12
CA LEU A 8 -4.49 -3.82 11.80
C LEU A 8 -3.08 -3.26 11.62
N ILE A 9 -2.68 -2.95 10.38
CA ILE A 9 -1.36 -2.35 10.08
C ILE A 9 -1.17 -1.07 10.89
N GLN A 10 -2.17 -0.17 10.90
CA GLN A 10 -2.07 1.09 11.63
C GLN A 10 -1.98 0.90 13.16
N THR A 11 -2.59 -0.16 13.69
CA THR A 11 -2.50 -0.49 15.12
C THR A 11 -1.14 -1.08 15.47
N MET A 12 -0.56 -1.86 14.56
CA MET A 12 0.72 -2.55 14.76
C MET A 12 1.94 -1.67 14.54
N LEU A 13 1.85 -0.64 13.69
CA LEU A 13 2.96 0.27 13.44
C LEU A 13 3.14 1.24 14.61
N GLU A 14 4.37 1.30 15.14
CA GLU A 14 4.83 2.37 16.01
C GLU A 14 5.01 3.68 15.22
N GLU A 15 5.20 4.80 15.93
CA GLU A 15 5.46 6.10 15.30
C GLU A 15 6.75 6.05 14.46
N GLY A 16 6.67 6.49 13.20
CA GLY A 16 7.78 6.36 12.24
C GLY A 16 7.99 4.93 11.70
N GLY A 17 7.16 3.97 12.12
CA GLY A 17 7.18 2.60 11.63
C GLY A 17 6.72 2.49 10.17
N CYS A 18 7.23 1.46 9.49
CA CYS A 18 6.95 1.21 8.07
C CYS A 18 6.49 -0.23 7.83
N CYS A 19 5.42 -0.41 7.06
CA CYS A 19 4.93 -1.70 6.58
C CYS A 19 5.10 -1.81 5.06
N TRP A 20 5.61 -2.95 4.61
CA TRP A 20 5.79 -3.26 3.20
C TRP A 20 4.82 -4.36 2.76
N ILE A 21 4.10 -4.12 1.66
CA ILE A 21 3.22 -5.12 1.04
C ILE A 21 3.65 -5.31 -0.41
N ALA A 22 4.02 -6.53 -0.78
CA ALA A 22 4.31 -6.87 -2.16
C ALA A 22 3.04 -7.36 -2.87
N ASP A 23 2.79 -6.82 -4.05
CA ASP A 23 1.75 -7.29 -4.97
C ASP A 23 2.39 -7.75 -6.28
N PRO A 24 2.23 -9.02 -6.67
CA PRO A 24 2.75 -9.54 -7.93
C PRO A 24 1.89 -9.15 -9.16
N GLY A 25 1.13 -8.04 -9.07
CA GLY A 25 0.23 -7.58 -10.14
C GLY A 25 -1.21 -8.05 -10.00
N ARG A 26 -1.69 -8.31 -8.78
CA ARG A 26 -3.07 -8.73 -8.55
C ARG A 26 -4.00 -7.53 -8.60
N THR A 27 -5.23 -7.75 -9.05
CA THR A 27 -6.29 -6.73 -9.09
C THR A 27 -6.57 -6.00 -7.76
N PRO A 28 -6.48 -6.62 -6.57
CA PRO A 28 -6.89 -5.99 -5.31
C PRO A 28 -6.06 -4.77 -4.89
N ILE A 29 -4.84 -4.58 -5.41
CA ILE A 29 -3.97 -3.48 -4.98
C ILE A 29 -4.56 -2.09 -5.30
N VAL A 30 -5.28 -1.95 -6.41
CA VAL A 30 -5.92 -0.69 -6.80
C VAL A 30 -6.97 -0.29 -5.78
N ASP A 31 -7.83 -1.25 -5.38
CA ASP A 31 -8.86 -1.01 -4.38
C ASP A 31 -8.26 -0.79 -2.99
N PHE A 32 -7.18 -1.48 -2.65
CA PHE A 32 -6.45 -1.29 -1.40
C PHE A 32 -5.88 0.13 -1.27
N VAL A 33 -5.15 0.61 -2.29
CA VAL A 33 -4.57 1.96 -2.30
C VAL A 33 -5.68 3.02 -2.24
N ARG A 34 -6.78 2.84 -2.98
CA ARG A 34 -7.94 3.74 -2.90
C ARG A 34 -8.49 3.81 -1.48
N THR A 35 -8.74 2.67 -0.84
CA THR A 35 -9.26 2.64 0.54
C THR A 35 -8.26 3.22 1.54
N ALA A 36 -6.95 3.06 1.35
CA ALA A 36 -5.94 3.69 2.21
C ALA A 36 -5.97 5.23 2.08
N ALA A 37 -6.04 5.74 0.85
CA ALA A 37 -6.13 7.17 0.56
C ALA A 37 -7.41 7.81 1.13
N GLU A 38 -8.57 7.14 0.98
CA GLU A 38 -9.85 7.56 1.58
C GLU A 38 -9.80 7.66 3.12
N ARG A 39 -8.85 6.97 3.75
CA ARG A 39 -8.63 6.96 5.20
C ARG A 39 -7.49 7.90 5.64
N GLY A 40 -6.94 8.69 4.72
CA GLY A 40 -5.84 9.62 4.98
C GLY A 40 -4.51 8.93 5.29
N GLN A 41 -4.35 7.65 4.95
CA GLN A 41 -3.09 6.95 5.14
C GLN A 41 -2.10 7.32 4.03
N HIS A 42 -0.83 7.48 4.40
CA HIS A 42 0.24 7.73 3.46
C HIS A 42 0.76 6.42 2.87
N VAL A 43 0.65 6.27 1.55
CA VAL A 43 1.08 5.08 0.81
C VAL A 43 1.99 5.51 -0.34
N ILE A 44 3.22 5.00 -0.34
CA ILE A 44 4.13 5.12 -1.48
C ILE A 44 4.05 3.82 -2.29
N ILE A 45 3.98 3.94 -3.60
CA ILE A 45 3.96 2.81 -4.53
C ILE A 45 5.31 2.78 -5.23
N ARG A 46 5.96 1.62 -5.27
CA ARG A 46 7.22 1.40 -5.97
C ARG A 46 7.10 0.27 -6.97
N ASP A 47 7.79 0.37 -8.09
CA ASP A 47 7.92 -0.74 -9.03
C ASP A 47 9.07 -1.70 -8.62
N ALA A 48 9.39 -2.67 -9.49
CA ALA A 48 10.48 -3.62 -9.28
C ALA A 48 11.87 -2.97 -9.23
N ASP A 49 12.01 -1.77 -9.78
CA ASP A 49 13.25 -0.99 -9.85
C ASP A 49 13.33 0.07 -8.74
N TRP A 50 12.47 -0.05 -7.72
CA TRP A 50 12.34 0.85 -6.57
C TRP A 50 11.89 2.28 -6.91
N GLN A 51 11.44 2.51 -8.15
CA GLN A 51 10.98 3.82 -8.59
C GLN A 51 9.56 4.09 -8.11
N THR A 52 9.33 5.32 -7.64
CA THR A 52 8.00 5.74 -7.18
C THR A 52 7.02 5.82 -8.34
N CYS A 53 5.88 5.19 -8.19
CA CYS A 53 4.76 5.25 -9.12
C CYS A 53 3.66 6.16 -8.58
N SER A 54 3.05 6.98 -9.44
CA SER A 54 1.94 7.85 -9.05
C SER A 54 0.64 7.08 -8.81
N PHE A 55 0.48 5.90 -9.44
CA PHE A 55 -0.73 5.08 -9.37
C PHE A 55 -0.39 3.59 -9.44
N PRO A 56 -1.17 2.71 -8.78
CA PRO A 56 -0.94 1.28 -8.87
C PRO A 56 -1.40 0.73 -10.22
N MET A 57 -0.64 -0.21 -10.80
CA MET A 57 -0.90 -0.76 -12.13
C MET A 57 -1.26 -2.25 -12.10
N ARG A 58 -2.47 -2.60 -12.56
CA ARG A 58 -2.89 -4.01 -12.67
C ARG A 58 -1.92 -4.81 -13.55
N GLY A 59 -1.64 -6.05 -13.15
CA GLY A 59 -0.76 -6.95 -13.90
C GLY A 59 0.73 -6.64 -13.80
N ARG A 60 1.15 -5.69 -12.96
CA ARG A 60 2.56 -5.37 -12.71
C ARG A 60 2.93 -5.61 -11.26
N PHE A 61 4.15 -6.09 -11.04
CA PHE A 61 4.72 -6.17 -9.69
C PHE A 61 4.87 -4.75 -9.10
N GLN A 62 4.49 -4.61 -7.84
CA GLN A 62 4.57 -3.35 -7.11
C GLN A 62 4.77 -3.61 -5.62
N LEU A 63 5.47 -2.70 -4.97
CA LEU A 63 5.59 -2.63 -3.52
C LEU A 63 4.76 -1.45 -3.02
N LEU A 64 3.99 -1.67 -1.96
CA LEU A 64 3.38 -0.62 -1.18
C LEU A 64 4.19 -0.42 0.08
N GLU A 65 4.50 0.84 0.36
CA GLU A 65 5.14 1.30 1.58
C GLU A 65 4.11 2.14 2.34
N LEU A 66 3.66 1.63 3.50
CA LEU A 66 2.73 2.31 4.39
C LEU A 66 3.48 2.80 5.62
N THR A 67 3.34 4.08 5.94
CA THR A 67 3.99 4.73 7.08
C THR A 67 2.97 5.27 8.07
N ARG A 68 3.32 5.26 9.36
CA ARG A 68 2.53 5.90 10.43
C ARG A 68 3.08 7.28 10.78
#